data_AF-A0A9W7L522-F1
#
_entry.id   AF-A0A9W7L522-F1
#
_cell.length_a   1.000
_cell.length_b   1.000
_cell.length_c   1.000
_cell.angle_alpha   90.00
_cell.angle_beta   90.00
_cell.angle_gamma   90.00
#
_symmetry.space_group_name_H-M   'P 1'
#
loop_
_entity.id
_entity.type
_entity.pdbx_description
1 polymer ?
#
loop_
_entity_poly.entity_id
_entity_poly.type
_entity_poly.pdbx_seq_one_letter_code
_entity_poly.pdbx_strand_id
1 'polypeptide(L)'
;MKAISAVAIAEGMTRQEVTASGVIVGWVVFLIGVTGLIEAVNKVVPREVVSGLQLGLGVKLAGLGVKWITDLPWFSQLDSITLGVVSFCLAMFLLKTENDKHLSETSTPSSKATIGQWKRYLPPTALTLFLVGLICAAITLSTAEPGTYTLPLKFLGPPVAFWAVGDLSGQDWRVGFTELALPQVPLTTLNAVISLCALADTLYPTSTASDGKHKPRLSRKEIAVSIGLMNGVFCLFGSMPNCHGAGGLAGQHKFGARNGASIMFLGLVKMAAGVLFGASALTLFEAIPMSILGVLLGVSGAELAVTGVYSCSLPRPGSPPPSQRETKTGYFVMMITAVVIVGSGKTQYGVLAGLFCHLLYGDGIRQYRGMCRKETKEEEEEMVEDNREESTDESNEGSEGGNV
;
A
#
# COMPACT_ATOMS: atom_id res chain seq x y z
N MET A 1 3.71 -1.86 0.68
CA MET A 1 2.90 -3.05 0.31
C MET A 1 1.43 -2.76 0.54
N LYS A 2 0.51 -3.34 -0.25
CA LYS A 2 -0.94 -3.26 0.02
C LYS A 2 -1.29 -4.29 1.10
N ALA A 3 -2.02 -3.91 2.14
CA ALA A 3 -2.41 -4.86 3.18
C ALA A 3 -3.36 -5.92 2.64
N ILE A 4 -4.32 -5.59 1.76
CA ILE A 4 -5.19 -6.60 1.13
C ILE A 4 -4.38 -7.73 0.48
N SER A 5 -3.36 -7.40 -0.32
CA SER A 5 -2.52 -8.42 -0.97
C SER A 5 -1.73 -9.25 0.05
N ALA A 6 -1.19 -8.59 1.07
CA ALA A 6 -0.44 -9.24 2.15
C ALA A 6 -1.34 -10.21 2.94
N VAL A 7 -2.53 -9.76 3.35
CA VAL A 7 -3.52 -10.57 4.06
C VAL A 7 -4.01 -11.71 3.17
N ALA A 8 -4.32 -11.44 1.89
CA ALA A 8 -4.76 -12.46 0.95
C ALA A 8 -3.77 -13.64 0.85
N ILE A 9 -2.48 -13.32 0.75
CA ILE A 9 -1.42 -14.33 0.70
C ILE A 9 -1.20 -14.99 2.07
N ALA A 10 -1.15 -14.21 3.15
CA ALA A 10 -0.80 -14.69 4.49
C ALA A 10 -1.93 -15.41 5.22
N GLU A 11 -3.17 -15.23 4.79
CA GLU A 11 -4.38 -15.83 5.39
C GLU A 11 -5.11 -16.77 4.43
N GLY A 12 -4.65 -16.88 3.18
CA GLY A 12 -5.24 -17.77 2.18
C GLY A 12 -6.64 -17.33 1.74
N MET A 13 -6.86 -16.02 1.62
CA MET A 13 -8.17 -15.46 1.26
C MET A 13 -8.57 -15.89 -0.16
N THR A 14 -9.88 -16.09 -0.36
CA THR A 14 -10.40 -16.49 -1.67
C THR A 14 -10.38 -15.31 -2.65
N ARG A 15 -10.45 -15.61 -3.95
CA ARG A 15 -10.56 -14.57 -4.99
C ARG A 15 -11.82 -13.74 -4.82
N GLN A 16 -12.91 -14.35 -4.38
CA GLN A 16 -14.20 -13.71 -4.13
C GLN A 16 -14.12 -12.71 -2.96
N GLU A 17 -13.50 -13.11 -1.84
CA GLU A 17 -13.29 -12.24 -0.67
C GLU A 17 -12.41 -11.02 -1.01
N VAL A 18 -11.34 -11.23 -1.78
CA VAL A 18 -10.46 -10.15 -2.24
C VAL A 18 -11.19 -9.21 -3.21
N THR A 19 -12.01 -9.75 -4.10
CA THR A 19 -12.83 -8.97 -5.03
C THR A 19 -13.85 -8.12 -4.28
N ALA A 20 -14.59 -8.73 -3.35
CA ALA A 20 -15.56 -8.04 -2.49
C ALA A 20 -14.89 -6.89 -1.73
N SER A 21 -13.73 -7.16 -1.12
CA SER A 21 -12.95 -6.14 -0.41
C SER A 21 -12.52 -4.99 -1.33
N GLY A 22 -12.07 -5.31 -2.54
CA GLY A 22 -11.72 -4.31 -3.56
C GLY A 22 -12.84 -3.35 -3.87
N VAL A 23 -14.03 -3.90 -4.15
CA VAL A 23 -15.23 -3.13 -4.45
C VAL A 23 -15.61 -2.25 -3.25
N ILE A 24 -15.63 -2.81 -2.04
CA ILE A 24 -15.91 -2.06 -0.81
C ILE A 24 -14.93 -0.90 -0.62
N VAL A 25 -13.62 -1.19 -0.63
CA VAL A 25 -12.59 -0.16 -0.44
C VAL A 25 -12.69 0.91 -1.52
N GLY A 26 -12.97 0.50 -2.77
CA GLY A 26 -13.18 1.43 -3.87
C GLY A 26 -14.30 2.44 -3.58
N TRP A 27 -15.49 1.96 -3.26
CA TRP A 27 -16.62 2.84 -2.99
C TRP A 27 -16.46 3.64 -1.70
N VAL A 28 -15.92 3.05 -0.63
CA VAL A 28 -15.67 3.77 0.62
C VAL A 28 -14.65 4.88 0.44
N VAL A 29 -13.52 4.61 -0.22
CA VAL A 29 -12.47 5.61 -0.47
C VAL A 29 -12.96 6.67 -1.47
N PHE A 30 -13.77 6.30 -2.46
CA PHE A 30 -14.43 7.26 -3.35
C PHE A 30 -15.30 8.23 -2.55
N LEU A 31 -16.16 7.72 -1.67
CA LEU A 31 -17.04 8.53 -0.82
C LEU A 31 -16.24 9.46 0.09
N ILE A 32 -15.21 8.95 0.77
CA ILE A 32 -14.29 9.76 1.60
C ILE A 32 -13.62 10.86 0.76
N GLY A 33 -13.24 10.54 -0.49
CA GLY A 33 -12.62 11.48 -1.41
C GLY A 33 -13.57 12.62 -1.80
N VAL A 34 -14.79 12.31 -2.22
CA VAL A 34 -15.75 13.33 -2.67
C VAL A 34 -16.21 14.25 -1.52
N THR A 35 -16.37 13.70 -0.32
CA THR A 35 -16.80 14.44 0.88
C THR A 35 -15.67 15.19 1.58
N GLY A 36 -14.40 14.88 1.29
CA GLY A 36 -13.26 15.52 1.96
C GLY A 36 -12.98 14.98 3.36
N LEU A 37 -13.53 13.82 3.74
CA LEU A 37 -13.34 13.22 5.08
C LEU A 37 -11.99 12.50 5.27
N ILE A 38 -11.02 12.72 4.37
CA ILE A 38 -9.72 12.05 4.35
C ILE A 38 -8.99 12.25 5.69
N GLU A 39 -8.99 13.46 6.22
CA GLU A 39 -8.33 13.83 7.47
C GLU A 39 -9.03 13.21 8.68
N ALA A 40 -10.36 13.10 8.67
CA ALA A 40 -11.13 12.47 9.74
C ALA A 40 -10.77 10.99 9.87
N VAL A 41 -10.71 10.26 8.76
CA VAL A 41 -10.37 8.83 8.72
C VAL A 41 -8.98 8.56 9.29
N ASN A 42 -8.00 9.43 8.98
CA ASN A 42 -6.63 9.28 9.51
C ASN A 42 -6.52 9.64 11.00
N LYS A 43 -7.42 10.46 11.55
CA LYS A 43 -7.42 10.77 12.99
C LYS A 43 -7.92 9.58 13.82
N VAL A 44 -8.80 8.75 13.26
CA VAL A 44 -9.44 7.63 13.98
C VAL A 44 -8.49 6.46 14.21
N VAL A 45 -7.62 6.14 13.25
CA VAL A 45 -6.74 4.97 13.35
C VAL A 45 -5.32 5.37 13.76
N PRO A 46 -4.85 4.96 14.95
CA PRO A 46 -3.53 5.32 15.43
C PRO A 46 -2.42 4.77 14.54
N ARG A 47 -1.39 5.56 14.31
CA ARG A 47 -0.23 5.18 13.48
C ARG A 47 0.49 3.95 14.04
N GLU A 48 0.45 3.79 15.36
CA GLU A 48 1.07 2.69 16.09
C GLU A 48 0.38 1.36 15.75
N VAL A 49 -0.95 1.37 15.56
CA VAL A 49 -1.72 0.21 15.08
C VAL A 49 -1.39 -0.11 13.63
N VAL A 50 -1.29 0.90 12.77
CA VAL A 50 -0.88 0.73 11.37
C VAL A 50 0.55 0.17 11.27
N SER A 51 1.45 0.63 12.14
CA SER A 51 2.83 0.14 12.25
C SER A 51 2.86 -1.31 12.71
N GLY A 52 2.00 -1.67 13.67
CA GLY A 52 1.85 -3.04 14.15
C GLY A 52 1.25 -3.98 13.10
N LEU A 53 0.30 -3.50 12.30
CA LEU A 53 -0.22 -4.20 11.13
C LEU A 53 0.89 -4.51 10.11
N GLN A 54 1.72 -3.53 9.78
CA GLN A 54 2.86 -3.71 8.86
C GLN A 54 3.90 -4.68 9.42
N LEU A 55 4.23 -4.59 10.71
CA LEU A 55 5.12 -5.51 11.39
C LEU A 55 4.59 -6.95 11.37
N GLY A 56 3.35 -7.16 11.84
CA GLY A 56 2.73 -8.48 11.93
C GLY A 56 2.58 -9.14 10.56
N LEU A 57 2.07 -8.42 9.56
CA LEU A 57 1.94 -8.93 8.19
C LEU A 57 3.31 -9.18 7.55
N GLY A 58 4.27 -8.29 7.75
CA GLY A 58 5.62 -8.46 7.23
C GLY A 58 6.29 -9.74 7.75
N VAL A 59 6.16 -10.00 9.06
CA VAL A 59 6.66 -11.24 9.69
C VAL A 59 5.92 -12.47 9.15
N LYS A 60 4.58 -12.43 9.01
CA LYS A 60 3.82 -13.55 8.43
C LYS A 60 4.25 -13.87 7.00
N LEU A 61 4.40 -12.85 6.15
CA LEU A 61 4.83 -13.02 4.77
C LEU A 61 6.26 -13.56 4.68
N ALA A 62 7.15 -13.03 5.53
CA ALA A 62 8.52 -13.52 5.60
C ALA A 62 8.57 -15.00 5.98
N GLY A 63 7.82 -15.39 7.01
CA GLY A 63 7.69 -16.78 7.44
C GLY A 63 7.07 -17.68 6.37
N LEU A 64 6.05 -17.20 5.66
CA LEU A 64 5.42 -17.93 4.56
C LEU A 64 6.38 -18.14 3.38
N GLY A 65 7.17 -17.12 3.03
CA GLY A 65 8.19 -17.22 1.99
C GLY A 65 9.27 -18.24 2.34
N VAL A 66 9.71 -18.29 3.59
CA VAL A 66 10.63 -19.34 4.08
C VAL A 66 9.97 -20.71 4.01
N LYS A 67 8.72 -20.83 4.47
CA LYS A 67 7.98 -22.10 4.43
C LYS A 67 7.85 -22.65 3.01
N TRP A 68 7.49 -21.80 2.03
CA TRP A 68 7.42 -22.18 0.62
C TRP A 68 8.73 -22.75 0.09
N ILE A 69 9.88 -22.27 0.58
CA ILE A 69 11.19 -22.81 0.19
C ILE A 69 11.46 -24.13 0.92
N THR A 70 11.22 -24.20 2.23
CA THR A 70 11.56 -25.38 3.04
C THR A 70 10.69 -26.61 2.76
N ASP A 71 9.49 -26.40 2.22
CA ASP A 71 8.59 -27.49 1.81
C ASP A 71 9.05 -28.17 0.49
N LEU A 72 10.07 -27.61 -0.19
CA LEU A 72 10.64 -28.17 -1.43
C LEU A 72 11.71 -29.23 -1.15
N PRO A 73 11.94 -30.17 -2.09
CA PRO A 73 13.11 -31.03 -2.04
C PRO A 73 14.42 -30.24 -2.22
N TRP A 74 15.51 -30.76 -1.65
CA TRP A 74 16.84 -30.15 -1.77
C TRP A 74 17.35 -30.12 -3.21
N PHE A 75 17.21 -31.25 -3.90
CA PHE A 75 17.69 -31.45 -5.26
C PHE A 75 16.54 -32.02 -6.10
N SER A 76 15.95 -31.17 -6.94
CA SER A 76 14.94 -31.51 -7.95
C SER A 76 15.29 -30.78 -9.25
N GLN A 77 14.43 -30.84 -10.28
CA GLN A 77 14.70 -30.28 -11.61
C GLN A 77 15.07 -28.78 -11.56
N LEU A 78 14.11 -27.91 -11.22
CA LEU A 78 14.30 -26.45 -11.18
C LEU A 78 13.80 -25.87 -9.85
N ASP A 79 12.60 -26.26 -9.41
CA ASP A 79 12.02 -25.75 -8.17
C ASP A 79 12.50 -26.54 -6.94
N SER A 80 13.51 -26.01 -6.26
CA SER A 80 14.25 -26.69 -5.19
C SER A 80 14.74 -25.71 -4.12
N ILE A 81 15.10 -26.25 -2.93
CA ILE A 81 15.74 -25.45 -1.88
C ILE A 81 17.05 -24.83 -2.39
N THR A 82 17.83 -25.55 -3.20
CA THR A 82 19.09 -25.02 -3.74
C THR A 82 18.88 -23.78 -4.61
N LEU A 83 17.87 -23.79 -5.49
CA LEU A 83 17.50 -22.59 -6.26
C LEU A 83 17.04 -21.46 -5.32
N GLY A 84 16.32 -21.77 -4.24
CA GLY A 84 15.92 -20.81 -3.22
C GLY A 84 17.12 -20.15 -2.54
N VAL A 85 18.11 -20.94 -2.10
CA VAL A 85 19.34 -20.44 -1.46
C VAL A 85 20.15 -19.59 -2.44
N VAL A 86 20.32 -20.04 -3.69
CA VAL A 86 21.02 -19.28 -4.73
C VAL A 86 20.31 -17.96 -5.01
N SER A 87 18.98 -17.98 -5.11
CA SER A 87 18.16 -16.78 -5.32
C SER A 87 18.25 -15.82 -4.14
N PHE A 88 18.28 -16.33 -2.90
CA PHE A 88 18.47 -15.53 -1.70
C PHE A 88 19.86 -14.87 -1.67
N CYS A 89 20.92 -15.64 -1.95
CA CYS A 89 22.28 -15.09 -2.03
C CYS A 89 22.39 -14.01 -3.11
N LEU A 90 21.78 -14.24 -4.28
CA LEU A 90 21.69 -13.24 -5.34
C LEU A 90 20.93 -11.99 -4.88
N ALA A 91 19.79 -12.16 -4.21
CA ALA A 91 19.01 -11.06 -3.66
C ALA A 91 19.84 -10.21 -2.70
N MET A 92 20.52 -10.84 -1.74
CA MET A 92 21.34 -10.15 -0.75
C MET A 92 22.53 -9.44 -1.39
N PHE A 93 23.16 -10.03 -2.41
CA PHE A 93 24.23 -9.39 -3.17
C PHE A 93 23.74 -8.14 -3.91
N LEU A 94 22.59 -8.23 -4.57
CA LEU A 94 22.00 -7.11 -5.30
C LEU A 94 21.58 -5.99 -4.34
N LEU A 95 20.87 -6.32 -3.26
CA LEU A 95 20.47 -5.36 -2.22
C LEU A 95 21.66 -4.67 -1.56
N LYS A 96 22.71 -5.42 -1.22
CA LYS A 96 23.96 -4.83 -0.71
C LYS A 96 24.54 -3.85 -1.71
N THR A 97 24.61 -4.24 -2.98
CA THR A 97 25.15 -3.38 -4.03
C THR A 97 24.29 -2.14 -4.26
N GLU A 98 22.96 -2.24 -4.15
CA GLU A 98 22.04 -1.10 -4.18
C GLU A 98 22.25 -0.16 -2.98
N ASN A 99 22.44 -0.70 -1.78
CA ASN A 99 22.68 0.06 -0.56
C ASN A 99 24.04 0.79 -0.59
N ASP A 100 25.10 0.12 -1.05
CA ASP A 100 26.44 0.70 -1.19
C ASP A 100 26.43 1.89 -2.19
N LYS A 101 25.65 1.77 -3.27
CA LYS A 101 25.44 2.88 -4.22
C LYS A 101 24.78 4.08 -3.54
N HIS A 102 23.72 3.85 -2.78
CA HIS A 102 23.00 4.92 -2.08
C HIS A 102 23.90 5.68 -1.10
N LEU A 103 24.66 4.95 -0.27
CA LEU A 103 25.62 5.53 0.67
C LEU A 103 26.67 6.40 -0.04
N SER A 104 27.16 5.96 -1.20
CA SER A 104 28.15 6.73 -1.97
C SER A 104 27.57 7.94 -2.70
N GLU A 105 26.29 7.94 -3.06
CA GLU A 105 25.64 9.12 -3.67
C GLU A 105 25.43 10.23 -2.64
N THR A 106 25.21 9.86 -1.37
CA THR A 106 25.06 10.78 -0.26
C THR A 106 26.37 11.30 0.32
N SER A 107 27.52 10.73 -0.07
CA SER A 107 28.85 11.13 0.44
C SER A 107 29.55 12.18 -0.45
N THR A 108 30.56 12.85 0.12
CA THR A 108 31.27 13.99 -0.49
C THR A 108 31.97 13.63 -1.82
N PRO A 109 32.14 14.59 -2.74
CA PRO A 109 32.65 14.34 -4.10
C PRO A 109 34.00 13.64 -4.20
N SER A 110 34.83 13.68 -3.14
CA SER A 110 36.15 13.04 -3.11
C SER A 110 36.11 11.50 -3.07
N SER A 111 34.98 10.88 -2.72
CA SER A 111 34.83 9.41 -2.62
C SER A 111 34.22 8.77 -3.88
N LYS A 112 33.82 9.58 -4.87
CA LYS A 112 33.12 9.13 -6.10
C LYS A 112 33.99 8.32 -7.06
N ALA A 113 35.31 8.32 -6.87
CA ALA A 113 36.28 7.74 -7.81
C ALA A 113 36.33 6.19 -7.83
N THR A 114 35.72 5.50 -6.86
CA THR A 114 35.95 4.05 -6.66
C THR A 114 34.78 3.15 -7.12
N ILE A 115 33.64 3.72 -7.54
CA ILE A 115 32.52 2.90 -8.04
C ILE A 115 32.73 2.62 -9.52
N GLY A 116 33.07 1.36 -9.84
CA GLY A 116 33.12 0.91 -11.23
C GLY A 116 31.81 1.21 -11.96
N GLN A 117 31.91 1.69 -13.21
CA GLN A 117 30.75 2.11 -14.02
C GLN A 117 29.65 1.04 -14.16
N TRP A 118 30.01 -0.25 -14.24
CA TRP A 118 29.07 -1.37 -14.26
C TRP A 118 28.08 -1.44 -13.09
N LYS A 119 28.49 -1.02 -11.88
CA LYS A 119 27.59 -0.99 -10.71
C LYS A 119 26.44 0.00 -10.93
N ARG A 120 26.61 1.02 -11.76
CA ARG A 120 25.58 2.04 -12.04
C ARG A 120 24.36 1.48 -12.78
N TYR A 121 24.53 0.39 -13.54
CA TYR A 121 23.48 -0.19 -14.39
C TYR A 121 22.81 -1.43 -13.80
N LEU A 122 23.12 -1.81 -12.55
CA LEU A 122 22.50 -2.99 -11.94
C LEU A 122 20.98 -2.79 -11.79
N PRO A 123 20.16 -3.70 -12.35
CA PRO A 123 18.69 -3.62 -12.27
C PRO A 123 18.18 -3.83 -10.83
N PRO A 124 16.93 -3.41 -10.54
CA PRO A 124 16.30 -3.68 -9.25
C PRO A 124 16.33 -5.17 -8.90
N THR A 125 16.61 -5.48 -7.63
CA THR A 125 16.64 -6.86 -7.13
C THR A 125 15.38 -7.65 -7.49
N ALA A 126 14.20 -7.09 -7.22
CA ALA A 126 12.92 -7.75 -7.51
C ALA A 126 12.70 -8.01 -9.00
N LEU A 127 13.08 -7.07 -9.88
CA LEU A 127 12.98 -7.25 -11.33
C LEU A 127 13.92 -8.36 -11.82
N THR A 128 15.14 -8.41 -11.27
CA THR A 128 16.13 -9.43 -11.62
C THR A 128 15.63 -10.82 -11.27
N LEU A 129 15.18 -11.02 -10.03
CA LEU A 129 14.62 -12.29 -9.57
C LEU A 129 13.37 -12.68 -10.35
N PHE A 130 12.50 -11.71 -10.67
CA PHE A 130 11.32 -11.96 -11.51
C PHE A 130 11.70 -12.44 -12.91
N LEU A 131 12.68 -11.82 -13.56
CA LEU A 131 13.16 -12.25 -14.88
C LEU A 131 13.80 -13.65 -14.83
N VAL A 132 14.60 -13.94 -13.80
CA VAL A 132 15.12 -15.30 -13.57
C VAL A 132 13.98 -16.30 -13.39
N GLY A 133 12.95 -15.93 -12.61
CA GLY A 133 11.74 -16.73 -12.43
C GLY A 133 10.99 -16.99 -13.73
N LEU A 134 10.84 -15.99 -14.60
CA LEU A 134 10.23 -16.16 -15.92
C LEU A 134 11.04 -17.06 -16.84
N ILE A 135 12.38 -16.98 -16.79
CA ILE A 135 13.26 -17.88 -17.56
C ILE A 135 13.09 -19.31 -17.05
N CYS A 136 13.12 -19.54 -15.73
CA CYS A 136 12.87 -20.85 -15.14
C CYS A 136 11.49 -21.37 -15.53
N ALA A 137 10.45 -20.54 -15.46
CA ALA A 137 9.10 -20.91 -15.87
C ALA A 137 9.05 -21.32 -17.35
N ALA A 138 9.68 -20.55 -18.25
CA ALA A 138 9.74 -20.88 -19.66
C ALA A 138 10.47 -22.22 -19.92
N ILE A 139 11.56 -22.49 -19.20
CA ILE A 139 12.26 -23.78 -19.27
C ILE A 139 11.32 -24.89 -18.81
N THR A 140 10.69 -24.75 -17.63
CA THR A 140 9.74 -25.74 -17.09
C THR A 140 8.62 -26.05 -18.08
N LEU A 141 7.99 -25.04 -18.69
CA LEU A 141 6.96 -25.25 -19.70
C LEU A 141 7.51 -25.95 -20.95
N SER A 142 8.74 -25.64 -21.38
CA SER A 142 9.35 -26.24 -22.57
C SER A 142 9.74 -27.71 -22.39
N THR A 143 10.01 -28.12 -21.15
CA THR A 143 10.42 -29.50 -20.81
C THR A 143 9.28 -30.34 -20.25
N ALA A 144 8.13 -29.74 -19.99
CA ALA A 144 6.97 -30.44 -19.44
C ALA A 144 6.36 -31.42 -20.45
N GLU A 145 5.84 -32.54 -19.95
CA GLU A 145 5.12 -33.48 -20.78
C GLU A 145 3.82 -32.84 -21.32
N PRO A 146 3.40 -33.17 -22.56
CA PRO A 146 2.15 -32.68 -23.10
C PRO A 146 0.98 -33.00 -22.16
N GLY A 147 0.28 -31.98 -21.67
CA GLY A 147 -0.88 -32.11 -20.79
C GLY A 147 -0.64 -31.86 -19.29
N THR A 148 0.61 -31.61 -18.86
CA THR A 148 0.91 -31.24 -17.46
C THR A 148 0.29 -29.88 -17.07
N TYR A 149 0.20 -28.95 -18.02
CA TYR A 149 -0.40 -27.63 -17.82
C TYR A 149 -1.72 -27.49 -18.56
N THR A 150 -2.71 -26.90 -17.88
CA THR A 150 -4.11 -26.82 -18.33
C THR A 150 -4.33 -25.85 -19.49
N LEU A 151 -3.45 -24.86 -19.69
CA LEU A 151 -3.51 -23.92 -20.80
C LEU A 151 -2.20 -23.93 -21.60
N PRO A 152 -2.20 -24.37 -22.88
CA PRO A 152 -1.06 -24.11 -23.75
C PRO A 152 -0.90 -22.59 -23.97
N LEU A 153 0.34 -22.15 -24.17
CA LEU A 153 0.64 -20.75 -24.53
C LEU A 153 -0.01 -20.43 -25.88
N LYS A 154 -1.05 -19.59 -25.87
CA LYS A 154 -1.75 -19.13 -27.06
C LYS A 154 -1.63 -17.63 -27.21
N PHE A 155 -1.37 -17.18 -28.42
CA PHE A 155 -1.54 -15.79 -28.80
C PHE A 155 -3.05 -15.50 -28.92
N LEU A 156 -3.49 -14.38 -28.38
CA LEU A 156 -4.90 -13.99 -28.22
C LEU A 156 -5.70 -15.05 -27.44
N GLY A 157 -5.17 -15.47 -26.29
CA GLY A 157 -5.88 -16.34 -25.35
C GLY A 157 -7.16 -15.70 -24.80
N PRO A 158 -7.97 -16.47 -24.03
CA PRO A 158 -9.21 -15.95 -23.43
C PRO A 158 -8.98 -14.65 -22.65
N PRO A 159 -9.96 -13.72 -22.65
CA PRO A 159 -9.83 -12.45 -21.95
C PRO A 159 -9.64 -12.66 -20.44
N VAL A 160 -8.78 -11.83 -19.84
CA VAL A 160 -8.49 -11.87 -18.40
C VAL A 160 -9.57 -11.14 -17.59
N ALA A 161 -10.31 -10.22 -18.21
CA ALA A 161 -11.41 -9.49 -17.58
C ALA A 161 -12.71 -10.31 -17.66
N PHE A 162 -13.37 -10.50 -16.52
CA PHE A 162 -14.64 -11.22 -16.40
C PHE A 162 -15.49 -10.59 -15.29
N TRP A 163 -16.81 -10.79 -15.33
CA TRP A 163 -17.71 -10.28 -14.29
C TRP A 163 -17.49 -11.02 -12.97
N ALA A 164 -16.65 -10.45 -12.09
CA ALA A 164 -16.13 -11.14 -10.92
C ALA A 164 -17.06 -11.10 -9.70
N VAL A 165 -18.08 -10.22 -9.72
CA VAL A 165 -19.09 -10.09 -8.66
C VAL A 165 -20.30 -11.01 -8.84
N GLY A 166 -20.41 -11.72 -9.98
CA GLY A 166 -21.58 -12.57 -10.29
C GLY A 166 -21.80 -13.72 -9.31
N ASP A 167 -20.72 -14.31 -8.81
CA ASP A 167 -20.75 -15.50 -7.96
C ASP A 167 -20.43 -15.21 -6.48
N LEU A 168 -20.52 -13.94 -6.04
CA LEU A 168 -20.22 -13.57 -4.66
C LEU A 168 -21.39 -13.92 -3.72
N SER A 169 -21.07 -14.63 -2.65
CA SER A 169 -21.99 -14.89 -1.55
C SER A 169 -22.01 -13.73 -0.55
N GLY A 170 -23.05 -13.67 0.29
CA GLY A 170 -23.09 -12.72 1.41
C GLY A 170 -21.92 -12.91 2.41
N GLN A 171 -21.36 -14.13 2.49
CA GLN A 171 -20.19 -14.41 3.31
C GLN A 171 -18.93 -13.75 2.75
N ASP A 172 -18.74 -13.75 1.43
CA ASP A 172 -17.59 -13.10 0.78
C ASP A 172 -17.59 -11.60 1.03
N TRP A 173 -18.77 -10.96 1.00
CA TRP A 173 -18.93 -9.55 1.35
C TRP A 173 -18.61 -9.27 2.82
N ARG A 174 -19.11 -10.12 3.73
CA ARG A 174 -18.84 -9.96 5.17
C ARG A 174 -17.34 -10.10 5.46
N VAL A 175 -16.70 -11.16 4.97
CA VAL A 175 -15.29 -11.44 5.18
C VAL A 175 -14.42 -10.39 4.49
N GLY A 176 -14.73 -10.05 3.24
CA GLY A 176 -14.05 -8.99 2.50
C GLY A 176 -14.16 -7.61 3.18
N PHE A 177 -15.27 -7.34 3.86
CA PHE A 177 -15.43 -6.14 4.69
C PHE A 177 -14.56 -6.20 5.95
N THR A 178 -14.75 -7.22 6.79
CA THR A 178 -14.18 -7.26 8.15
C THR A 178 -12.68 -7.57 8.15
N GLU A 179 -12.23 -8.51 7.32
CA GLU A 179 -10.84 -8.99 7.34
C GLU A 179 -9.90 -8.16 6.46
N LEU A 180 -10.44 -7.54 5.40
CA LEU A 180 -9.64 -6.87 4.38
C LEU A 180 -9.94 -5.37 4.26
N ALA A 181 -11.20 -4.97 4.06
CA ALA A 181 -11.52 -3.57 3.73
C ALA A 181 -11.33 -2.63 4.92
N LEU A 182 -11.83 -3.02 6.09
CA LEU A 182 -11.77 -2.23 7.32
C LEU A 182 -10.33 -1.79 7.68
N PRO A 183 -9.33 -2.69 7.75
CA PRO A 183 -7.94 -2.28 8.01
C PRO A 183 -7.29 -1.57 6.80
N GLN A 184 -7.78 -1.78 5.58
CA GLN A 184 -7.19 -1.21 4.37
C GLN A 184 -7.58 0.25 4.14
N VAL A 185 -8.78 0.71 4.54
CA VAL A 185 -9.22 2.11 4.32
C VAL A 185 -8.28 3.14 4.97
N PRO A 186 -7.94 3.03 6.28
CA PRO A 186 -6.98 3.94 6.91
C PRO A 186 -5.59 3.85 6.27
N LEU A 187 -5.13 2.63 5.98
CA LEU A 187 -3.82 2.39 5.37
C LEU A 187 -3.72 3.02 3.98
N THR A 188 -4.78 2.93 3.18
CA THR A 188 -4.85 3.53 1.84
C THR A 188 -4.82 5.04 1.93
N THR A 189 -5.61 5.62 2.84
CA THR A 189 -5.66 7.06 3.02
C THR A 189 -4.30 7.60 3.45
N LEU A 190 -3.60 6.91 4.35
CA LEU A 190 -2.27 7.33 4.81
C LEU A 190 -1.19 7.11 3.74
N ASN A 191 -1.03 5.87 3.25
CA ASN A 191 0.11 5.50 2.40
C ASN A 191 -0.08 5.84 0.91
N ALA A 192 -1.31 5.81 0.41
CA ALA A 192 -1.63 5.98 -1.01
C ALA A 192 -2.18 7.36 -1.35
N VAL A 193 -2.69 8.11 -0.36
CA VAL A 193 -3.15 9.49 -0.55
C VAL A 193 -2.18 10.48 0.09
N ILE A 194 -2.07 10.49 1.43
CA ILE A 194 -1.27 11.51 2.15
C ILE A 194 0.21 11.40 1.83
N SER A 195 0.83 10.22 2.03
CA SER A 195 2.25 10.02 1.79
C SER A 195 2.62 10.21 0.31
N LEU A 196 1.72 9.89 -0.60
CA LEU A 196 1.93 10.13 -2.03
C LEU A 196 1.97 11.63 -2.32
N CYS A 197 0.99 12.40 -1.84
CA CYS A 197 0.95 13.84 -2.05
C CYS A 197 2.18 14.52 -1.45
N ALA A 198 2.52 14.17 -0.20
CA ALA A 198 3.71 14.72 0.48
C ALA A 198 5.02 14.39 -0.26
N LEU A 199 5.14 13.17 -0.80
CA LEU A 199 6.29 12.78 -1.59
C LEU A 199 6.33 13.52 -2.94
N ALA A 200 5.18 13.68 -3.60
CA ALA A 200 5.11 14.40 -4.87
C ALA A 200 5.51 15.88 -4.71
N ASP A 201 5.08 16.54 -3.62
CA ASP A 201 5.49 17.91 -3.30
C ASP A 201 7.00 18.02 -3.05
N THR A 202 7.59 17.01 -2.41
CA THR A 202 9.03 16.95 -2.16
C THR A 202 9.85 16.71 -3.43
N LEU A 203 9.42 15.76 -4.27
CA LEU A 203 10.16 15.37 -5.48
C LEU A 203 9.97 16.35 -6.63
N TYR A 204 8.81 16.99 -6.70
CA TYR A 204 8.45 17.92 -7.75
C TYR A 204 7.99 19.23 -7.11
N PRO A 205 8.85 20.05 -6.49
CA PRO A 205 8.42 21.30 -5.87
C PRO A 205 7.88 22.27 -6.94
N THR A 206 6.69 22.84 -6.74
CA THR A 206 6.13 23.92 -7.59
C THR A 206 6.80 25.24 -7.21
N SER A 207 7.04 26.13 -8.19
CA SER A 207 7.28 27.54 -7.86
C SER A 207 6.10 28.08 -7.07
N THR A 208 6.40 28.79 -5.97
CA THR A 208 5.42 29.52 -5.15
C THR A 208 4.51 30.34 -6.05
N ALA A 209 3.20 30.27 -5.83
CA ALA A 209 2.27 31.18 -6.48
C ALA A 209 2.65 32.64 -6.15
N SER A 210 2.28 33.58 -7.01
CA SER A 210 2.57 35.02 -6.86
C SER A 210 2.14 35.61 -5.50
N ASP A 211 1.25 34.92 -4.77
CA ASP A 211 0.71 35.29 -3.45
C ASP A 211 1.49 34.68 -2.26
N GLY A 212 2.65 34.05 -2.49
CA GLY A 212 3.48 33.46 -1.43
C GLY A 212 2.92 32.19 -0.77
N LYS A 213 1.73 31.73 -1.15
CA LYS A 213 1.11 30.50 -0.64
C LYS A 213 1.64 29.25 -1.37
N HIS A 214 1.99 28.21 -0.60
CA HIS A 214 2.39 26.91 -1.14
C HIS A 214 1.17 26.20 -1.73
N LYS A 215 1.19 25.92 -3.05
CA LYS A 215 0.16 25.15 -3.73
C LYS A 215 0.63 23.70 -3.88
N PRO A 216 -0.08 22.71 -3.30
CA PRO A 216 0.30 21.31 -3.42
C PRO A 216 0.21 20.85 -4.88
N ARG A 217 1.11 19.96 -5.28
CA ARG A 217 1.18 19.38 -6.62
C ARG A 217 0.02 18.44 -6.90
N LEU A 218 -0.41 17.70 -5.90
CA LEU A 218 -1.49 16.72 -5.99
C LEU A 218 -2.54 17.02 -4.92
N SER A 219 -3.81 17.01 -5.30
CA SER A 219 -4.90 17.11 -4.33
C SER A 219 -5.19 15.75 -3.71
N ARG A 220 -5.27 15.69 -2.38
CA ARG A 220 -5.66 14.48 -1.65
C ARG A 220 -7.03 13.96 -2.10
N LYS A 221 -7.96 14.88 -2.37
CA LYS A 221 -9.30 14.59 -2.90
C LYS A 221 -9.24 13.89 -4.25
N GLU A 222 -8.49 14.44 -5.21
CA GLU A 222 -8.35 13.87 -6.55
C GLU A 222 -7.73 12.46 -6.51
N ILE A 223 -6.70 12.28 -5.68
CA ILE A 223 -6.03 11.00 -5.50
C ILE A 223 -6.96 9.96 -4.86
N ALA A 224 -7.71 10.33 -3.81
CA ALA A 224 -8.68 9.44 -3.17
C ALA A 224 -9.80 9.04 -4.15
N VAL A 225 -10.37 10.00 -4.89
CA VAL A 225 -11.39 9.73 -5.92
C VAL A 225 -10.84 8.79 -7.00
N SER A 226 -9.61 9.02 -7.47
CA SER A 226 -8.95 8.15 -8.45
C SER A 226 -8.80 6.71 -7.94
N ILE A 227 -8.33 6.52 -6.70
CA ILE A 227 -8.22 5.19 -6.08
C ILE A 227 -9.59 4.54 -5.95
N GLY A 228 -10.59 5.32 -5.53
CA GLY A 228 -11.94 4.84 -5.32
C GLY A 228 -12.58 4.33 -6.61
N LEU A 229 -12.53 5.14 -7.67
CA LEU A 229 -13.05 4.76 -9.00
C LEU A 229 -12.30 3.57 -9.59
N MET A 230 -10.97 3.56 -9.51
CA MET A 230 -10.15 2.47 -10.05
C MET A 230 -10.52 1.12 -9.42
N ASN A 231 -10.75 1.08 -8.11
CA ASN A 231 -11.16 -0.16 -7.44
C ASN A 231 -12.64 -0.46 -7.62
N GLY A 232 -13.51 0.54 -7.41
CA GLY A 232 -14.96 0.38 -7.50
C GLY A 232 -15.43 -0.09 -8.87
N VAL A 233 -14.70 0.27 -9.93
CA VAL A 233 -14.97 -0.18 -11.31
C VAL A 233 -14.18 -1.45 -11.64
N PHE A 234 -12.84 -1.45 -11.54
CA PHE A 234 -12.07 -2.55 -12.11
C PHE A 234 -12.13 -3.84 -11.29
N CYS A 235 -12.38 -3.78 -9.98
CA CYS A 235 -12.58 -5.01 -9.19
C CYS A 235 -13.86 -5.76 -9.61
N LEU A 236 -14.88 -5.06 -10.15
CA LEU A 236 -16.06 -5.72 -10.74
C LEU A 236 -15.70 -6.62 -11.92
N PHE A 237 -14.58 -6.32 -12.59
CA PHE A 237 -14.08 -7.03 -13.76
C PHE A 237 -12.90 -7.98 -13.44
N GLY A 238 -12.72 -8.34 -12.16
CA GLY A 238 -11.69 -9.30 -11.73
C GLY A 238 -10.31 -8.68 -11.50
N SER A 239 -10.19 -7.35 -11.47
CA SER A 239 -8.94 -6.70 -11.10
C SER A 239 -8.64 -6.88 -9.60
N MET A 240 -7.39 -7.21 -9.29
CA MET A 240 -6.91 -7.15 -7.91
C MET A 240 -7.01 -5.71 -7.38
N PRO A 241 -7.35 -5.48 -6.10
CA PRO A 241 -7.44 -4.14 -5.54
C PRO A 241 -6.19 -3.30 -5.77
N ASN A 242 -6.38 -2.10 -6.29
CA ASN A 242 -5.37 -1.16 -6.76
C ASN A 242 -5.21 0.05 -5.84
N CYS A 243 -4.07 0.73 -5.92
CA CYS A 243 -3.86 2.01 -5.23
C CYS A 243 -2.76 2.77 -5.94
N HIS A 244 -2.67 4.07 -5.67
CA HIS A 244 -1.41 4.78 -5.90
C HIS A 244 -0.41 4.42 -4.80
N GLY A 245 0.88 4.65 -5.03
CA GLY A 245 1.89 4.28 -4.05
C GLY A 245 3.07 5.21 -4.07
N ALA A 246 3.37 5.83 -2.93
CA ALA A 246 4.56 6.67 -2.75
C ALA A 246 5.84 5.92 -3.14
N GLY A 247 5.96 4.64 -2.78
CA GLY A 247 7.10 3.80 -3.18
C GLY A 247 7.21 3.58 -4.70
N GLY A 248 6.08 3.45 -5.41
CA GLY A 248 6.08 3.34 -6.87
C GLY A 248 6.54 4.64 -7.53
N LEU A 249 6.05 5.79 -7.04
CA LEU A 249 6.48 7.12 -7.51
C LEU A 249 7.97 7.36 -7.22
N ALA A 250 8.42 7.06 -5.99
CA ALA A 250 9.82 7.15 -5.60
C ALA A 250 10.71 6.28 -6.49
N GLY A 251 10.29 5.04 -6.77
CA GLY A 251 11.01 4.12 -7.65
C GLY A 251 11.15 4.67 -9.07
N GLN A 252 10.04 5.11 -9.67
CA GLN A 252 10.06 5.75 -11.00
C GLN A 252 11.01 6.95 -11.02
N HIS A 253 10.92 7.82 -10.03
CA HIS A 253 11.79 8.99 -9.91
C HIS A 253 13.27 8.59 -9.71
N LYS A 254 13.55 7.58 -8.90
CA LYS A 254 14.90 7.02 -8.66
C LYS A 254 15.54 6.53 -9.96
N PHE A 255 14.76 5.93 -10.86
CA PHE A 255 15.23 5.48 -12.18
C PHE A 255 15.19 6.55 -13.28
N GLY A 256 15.03 7.82 -12.91
CA GLY A 256 15.16 8.94 -13.85
C GLY A 256 13.85 9.40 -14.49
N ALA A 257 12.69 8.81 -14.17
CA ALA A 257 11.42 9.34 -14.64
C ALA A 257 11.15 10.72 -14.04
N ARG A 258 10.74 11.68 -14.86
CA ARG A 258 10.41 13.06 -14.44
C ARG A 258 9.02 13.51 -14.84
N ASN A 259 8.30 12.67 -15.59
CA ASN A 259 6.94 12.92 -16.04
C ASN A 259 6.14 11.61 -16.06
N GLY A 260 4.83 11.71 -16.27
CA GLY A 260 3.90 10.58 -16.28
C GLY A 260 4.08 9.61 -17.45
N ALA A 261 4.88 9.95 -18.47
CA ALA A 261 5.05 9.11 -19.66
C ALA A 261 5.63 7.73 -19.31
N SER A 262 6.51 7.63 -18.31
CA SER A 262 7.04 6.35 -17.84
C SER A 262 5.93 5.42 -17.32
N ILE A 263 4.97 5.96 -16.57
CA ILE A 263 3.85 5.20 -16.02
C ILE A 263 2.89 4.79 -17.14
N MET A 264 2.61 5.70 -18.09
CA MET A 264 1.79 5.41 -19.27
C MET A 264 2.40 4.31 -20.13
N PHE A 265 3.70 4.38 -20.42
CA PHE A 265 4.42 3.37 -21.18
C PHE A 265 4.37 2.01 -20.47
N LEU A 266 4.65 1.98 -19.16
CA LEU A 266 4.57 0.78 -18.35
C LEU A 266 3.16 0.16 -18.36
N GLY A 267 2.12 0.99 -18.30
CA GLY A 267 0.73 0.57 -18.41
C GLY A 267 0.40 0.01 -19.79
N LEU A 268 0.82 0.69 -20.86
CA LEU A 268 0.62 0.26 -22.24
C LEU A 268 1.27 -1.10 -22.52
N VAL A 269 2.51 -1.30 -22.08
CA VAL A 269 3.22 -2.59 -22.22
C VAL A 269 2.47 -3.71 -21.49
N LYS A 270 1.98 -3.46 -20.27
CA LYS A 270 1.19 -4.44 -19.52
C LYS A 270 -0.16 -4.74 -20.18
N MET A 271 -0.85 -3.71 -20.69
CA MET A 271 -2.10 -3.89 -21.43
C MET A 271 -1.88 -4.69 -22.72
N ALA A 272 -0.84 -4.36 -23.48
CA ALA A 272 -0.48 -5.12 -24.68
C ALA A 272 -0.20 -6.58 -24.34
N ALA A 273 0.59 -6.86 -23.30
CA ALA A 273 0.82 -8.23 -22.84
C ALA A 273 -0.48 -8.94 -22.44
N GLY A 274 -1.37 -8.26 -21.70
CA GLY A 274 -2.66 -8.81 -21.28
C GLY A 274 -3.61 -9.12 -22.45
N VAL A 275 -3.64 -8.27 -23.49
CA VAL A 275 -4.47 -8.49 -24.69
C VAL A 275 -3.88 -9.55 -25.60
N LEU A 276 -2.56 -9.52 -25.82
CA LEU A 276 -1.89 -10.42 -26.75
C LEU A 276 -1.75 -11.84 -26.21
N PHE A 277 -1.63 -12.04 -24.89
CA PHE A 277 -1.46 -13.36 -24.29
C PHE A 277 -2.67 -13.81 -23.47
N GLY A 278 -3.57 -12.91 -23.07
CA GLY A 278 -4.79 -13.26 -22.33
C GLY A 278 -4.50 -14.11 -21.09
N ALA A 279 -5.37 -15.08 -20.83
CA ALA A 279 -5.21 -16.06 -19.76
C ALA A 279 -3.95 -16.94 -19.91
N SER A 280 -3.37 -17.08 -21.11
CA SER A 280 -2.13 -17.86 -21.29
C SER A 280 -0.91 -17.22 -20.61
N ALA A 281 -0.93 -15.91 -20.35
CA ALA A 281 0.09 -15.27 -19.54
C ALA A 281 0.09 -15.80 -18.09
N LEU A 282 -1.07 -16.22 -17.58
CA LEU A 282 -1.21 -16.77 -16.23
C LEU A 282 -0.49 -18.11 -16.10
N THR A 283 -0.52 -18.96 -17.14
CA THR A 283 0.22 -20.24 -17.15
C THR A 283 1.73 -20.02 -16.98
N LEU A 284 2.28 -18.97 -17.60
CA LEU A 284 3.68 -18.62 -17.43
C LEU A 284 3.97 -18.17 -15.99
N PHE A 285 3.07 -17.40 -15.37
CA PHE A 285 3.22 -16.97 -13.98
C PHE A 285 3.05 -18.12 -12.98
N GLU A 286 2.15 -19.07 -13.25
CA GLU A 286 1.91 -20.26 -12.42
C GLU A 286 3.11 -21.23 -12.42
N ALA A 287 3.95 -21.18 -13.45
CA ALA A 287 5.16 -22.01 -13.54
C ALA A 287 6.42 -21.35 -12.98
N ILE A 288 6.32 -20.14 -12.42
CA ILE A 288 7.45 -19.52 -11.72
C ILE A 288 7.79 -20.38 -10.48
N PRO A 289 9.07 -20.76 -10.27
CA PRO A 289 9.46 -21.58 -9.12
C PRO A 289 9.04 -20.97 -7.78
N MET A 290 8.44 -21.79 -6.92
CA MET A 290 8.09 -21.40 -5.55
C MET A 290 9.32 -20.99 -4.75
N SER A 291 10.50 -21.54 -5.08
CA SER A 291 11.77 -21.14 -4.48
C SER A 291 12.10 -19.65 -4.71
N ILE A 292 11.80 -19.11 -5.90
CA ILE A 292 12.04 -17.70 -6.24
C ILE A 292 10.94 -16.81 -5.66
N LEU A 293 9.68 -17.24 -5.77
CA LEU A 293 8.54 -16.53 -5.16
C LEU A 293 8.68 -16.44 -3.64
N GLY A 294 9.16 -17.50 -3.00
CA GLY A 294 9.45 -17.54 -1.57
C GLY A 294 10.52 -16.53 -1.15
N VAL A 295 11.59 -16.36 -1.93
CA VAL A 295 12.60 -15.32 -1.66
C VAL A 295 12.04 -13.92 -1.86
N LEU A 296 11.30 -13.68 -2.95
CA LEU A 296 10.66 -12.39 -3.21
C LEU A 296 9.68 -12.02 -2.10
N LEU A 297 8.84 -12.97 -1.67
CA LEU A 297 7.89 -12.79 -0.58
C LEU A 297 8.61 -12.60 0.76
N GLY A 298 9.66 -13.38 1.00
CA GLY A 298 10.53 -13.31 2.17
C GLY A 298 11.12 -11.93 2.39
N VAL A 299 11.81 -11.43 1.37
CA VAL A 299 12.46 -10.11 1.36
C VAL A 299 11.42 -9.00 1.46
N SER A 300 10.34 -9.05 0.67
CA SER A 300 9.29 -8.03 0.72
C SER A 300 8.57 -8.00 2.07
N GLY A 301 8.40 -9.16 2.73
CA GLY A 301 7.85 -9.26 4.08
C GLY A 301 8.77 -8.61 5.12
N ALA A 302 10.08 -8.87 5.03
CA ALA A 302 11.07 -8.24 5.89
C ALA A 302 11.10 -6.71 5.71
N GLU A 303 11.10 -6.21 4.47
CA GLU A 303 11.03 -4.77 4.19
C GLU A 303 9.77 -4.12 4.77
N LEU A 304 8.62 -4.80 4.65
CA LEU A 304 7.37 -4.33 5.24
C LEU A 304 7.45 -4.27 6.76
N ALA A 305 8.01 -5.30 7.40
CA ALA A 305 8.15 -5.35 8.85
C ALA A 305 9.04 -4.21 9.37
N VAL A 306 10.19 -4.01 8.71
CA VAL A 306 11.13 -2.92 9.01
C VAL A 306 10.47 -1.56 8.82
N THR A 307 9.71 -1.37 7.74
CA THR A 307 8.95 -0.13 7.49
C THR A 307 7.94 0.15 8.60
N GLY A 308 7.27 -0.89 9.12
CA GLY A 308 6.37 -0.77 10.26
C GLY A 308 7.08 -0.24 11.51
N VAL A 309 8.24 -0.82 11.85
CA VAL A 309 9.03 -0.38 13.01
C VAL A 309 9.47 1.08 12.86
N TYR A 310 10.08 1.44 11.72
CA TYR A 310 10.51 2.81 11.47
C TYR A 310 9.36 3.82 11.48
N SER A 311 8.20 3.42 10.96
CA SER A 311 7.01 4.27 10.97
C SER A 311 6.57 4.59 12.39
N CYS A 312 6.69 3.67 13.34
CA CYS A 312 6.34 3.94 14.73
C CYS A 312 7.31 4.95 15.39
N SER A 313 8.57 5.02 14.93
CA SER A 313 9.62 5.84 15.54
C SER A 313 9.67 7.29 15.05
N LEU A 314 9.09 7.58 13.89
CA LEU A 314 9.23 8.89 13.25
C LEU A 314 8.26 9.93 13.86
N PRO A 315 8.64 11.22 13.94
CA PRO A 315 7.73 12.30 14.33
C PRO A 315 6.52 12.39 13.39
N ARG A 316 5.38 12.91 13.88
CA ARG A 316 4.26 13.24 13.00
C ARG A 316 4.62 14.53 12.23
N PRO A 317 4.19 14.67 10.96
CA PRO A 317 4.41 15.91 10.22
C PRO A 317 3.86 17.12 10.98
N GLY A 318 4.70 18.11 11.24
CA GLY A 318 4.32 19.33 11.97
C GLY A 318 4.21 19.19 13.50
N SER A 319 4.55 18.04 14.08
CA SER A 319 4.63 17.87 15.55
C SER A 319 6.09 17.85 16.02
N PRO A 320 6.37 18.25 17.28
CA PRO A 320 7.66 17.99 17.90
C PRO A 320 7.97 16.47 17.91
N PRO A 321 9.24 16.09 18.06
CA PRO A 321 9.61 14.69 18.25
C PRO A 321 8.91 14.11 19.49
N PRO A 322 8.42 12.86 19.43
CA PRO A 322 7.70 12.25 20.54
C PRO A 322 8.60 12.11 21.77
N SER A 323 8.01 12.28 22.95
CA SER A 323 8.68 12.00 24.20
C SER A 323 9.07 10.51 24.29
N GLN A 324 10.04 10.21 25.16
CA GLN A 324 10.46 8.83 25.39
C GLN A 324 9.29 7.93 25.87
N ARG A 325 8.35 8.51 26.63
CA ARG A 325 7.15 7.81 27.09
C ARG A 325 6.21 7.47 25.93
N GLU A 326 5.86 8.45 25.09
CA GLU A 326 5.00 8.24 23.92
C GLU A 326 5.61 7.21 22.97
N THR A 327 6.92 7.26 22.76
CA THR A 327 7.66 6.30 21.93
C THR A 327 7.55 4.87 22.48
N LYS A 328 7.78 4.69 23.80
CA LYS A 328 7.64 3.37 24.46
C LYS A 328 6.21 2.84 24.36
N THR A 329 5.23 3.68 24.62
CA THR A 329 3.82 3.31 24.49
C THR A 329 3.45 2.93 23.06
N GLY A 330 3.95 3.67 22.07
CA GLY A 330 3.70 3.37 20.67
C GLY A 330 4.29 2.03 20.23
N TYR A 331 5.54 1.73 20.62
CA TYR A 331 6.11 0.41 20.39
C TYR A 331 5.33 -0.70 21.08
N PHE A 332 4.82 -0.47 22.29
CA PHE A 332 4.00 -1.45 22.98
C PHE A 332 2.72 -1.78 22.21
N VAL A 333 1.97 -0.75 21.79
CA VAL A 333 0.75 -0.92 20.96
C VAL A 333 1.07 -1.62 19.64
N MET A 334 2.14 -1.21 18.97
CA MET A 334 2.64 -1.82 17.74
C MET A 334 2.92 -3.32 17.93
N MET A 335 3.64 -3.67 19.00
CA MET A 335 4.00 -5.06 19.30
C MET A 335 2.78 -5.92 19.65
N ILE A 336 1.84 -5.41 20.46
CA ILE A 336 0.59 -6.14 20.77
C ILE A 336 -0.20 -6.41 19.50
N THR A 337 -0.35 -5.40 18.65
CA THR A 337 -1.00 -5.54 17.34
C THR A 337 -0.31 -6.66 16.54
N ALA A 338 1.00 -6.58 16.35
CA ALA A 338 1.77 -7.54 15.56
C ALA A 338 1.70 -8.98 16.13
N VAL A 339 1.86 -9.13 17.45
CA VAL A 339 1.82 -10.44 18.12
C VAL A 339 0.47 -11.10 17.96
N VAL A 340 -0.63 -10.36 18.10
CA VAL A 340 -1.97 -10.91 17.93
C VAL A 340 -2.24 -11.28 16.47
N ILE A 341 -1.76 -10.50 15.49
CA ILE A 341 -1.85 -10.87 14.05
C ILE A 341 -1.11 -12.20 13.79
N VAL A 342 0.13 -12.30 14.25
CA VAL A 342 0.98 -13.48 14.03
C VAL A 342 0.41 -14.70 14.76
N GLY A 343 0.05 -14.54 16.04
CA GLY A 343 -0.40 -15.62 16.91
C GLY A 343 -1.80 -16.15 16.59
N SER A 344 -2.74 -15.26 16.27
CA SER A 344 -4.11 -15.67 15.89
C SER A 344 -4.23 -16.08 14.42
N GLY A 345 -3.24 -15.71 13.60
CA GLY A 345 -3.30 -15.85 12.16
C GLY A 345 -4.29 -14.90 11.47
N LYS A 346 -5.03 -14.07 12.21
CA LYS A 346 -6.12 -13.22 11.72
C LYS A 346 -5.83 -11.74 11.96
N THR A 347 -5.76 -10.96 10.88
CA THR A 347 -5.39 -9.55 10.91
C THR A 347 -6.37 -8.68 11.71
N GLN A 348 -7.67 -8.96 11.59
CA GLN A 348 -8.73 -8.21 12.28
C GLN A 348 -8.56 -8.21 13.80
N TYR A 349 -8.21 -9.36 14.41
CA TYR A 349 -8.06 -9.45 15.86
C TYR A 349 -6.87 -8.63 16.36
N GLY A 350 -5.79 -8.57 15.57
CA GLY A 350 -4.65 -7.74 15.91
C GLY A 350 -4.94 -6.26 15.84
N VAL A 351 -5.65 -5.79 14.81
CA VAL A 351 -6.06 -4.39 14.70
C VAL A 351 -6.99 -4.00 15.86
N LEU A 352 -7.97 -4.85 16.19
CA LEU A 352 -8.87 -4.60 17.33
C LEU A 352 -8.11 -4.56 18.66
N ALA A 353 -7.20 -5.52 18.90
CA ALA A 353 -6.37 -5.54 20.10
C ALA A 353 -5.46 -4.31 20.18
N GLY A 354 -4.88 -3.88 19.06
CA GLY A 354 -4.07 -2.67 18.95
C GLY A 354 -4.86 -1.40 19.27
N LEU A 355 -6.05 -1.26 18.69
CA LEU A 355 -6.97 -0.14 18.98
C LEU A 355 -7.35 -0.10 20.46
N PHE A 356 -7.73 -1.24 21.02
CA PHE A 356 -8.06 -1.37 22.44
C PHE A 356 -6.86 -1.00 23.33
N CYS A 357 -5.66 -1.49 23.00
CA CYS A 357 -4.44 -1.16 23.72
C CYS A 357 -4.10 0.34 23.63
N HIS A 358 -4.26 0.96 22.45
CA HIS A 358 -4.07 2.39 22.25
C HIS A 358 -5.05 3.23 23.07
N LEU A 359 -6.30 2.79 23.18
CA LEU A 359 -7.31 3.48 23.99
C LEU A 359 -6.96 3.43 25.48
N LEU A 360 -6.48 2.31 26.00
CA LEU A 360 -6.19 2.14 27.44
C LEU A 360 -4.83 2.69 27.87
N TYR A 361 -3.78 2.42 27.10
CA TYR A 361 -2.39 2.72 27.47
C TYR A 361 -1.80 3.91 26.71
N GLY A 362 -2.37 4.23 25.54
CA GLY A 362 -1.99 5.38 24.72
C GLY A 362 -2.67 6.67 25.16
N ASP A 363 -2.51 7.69 24.33
CA ASP A 363 -3.26 8.93 24.46
C ASP A 363 -4.64 8.85 23.77
N GLY A 364 -5.11 7.66 23.39
CA GLY A 364 -6.32 7.46 22.61
C GLY A 364 -7.54 8.15 23.23
N ILE A 365 -7.76 8.01 24.54
CA ILE A 365 -8.87 8.68 25.25
C ILE A 365 -8.73 10.21 25.22
N ARG A 366 -7.51 10.74 25.36
CA ARG A 366 -7.25 12.20 25.31
C ARG A 366 -7.42 12.75 23.91
N GLN A 367 -6.97 12.00 22.91
CA GLN A 367 -7.08 12.35 21.50
C GLN A 367 -8.54 12.34 21.04
N TYR A 368 -9.33 11.33 21.45
CA TYR A 368 -10.76 11.25 21.16
C TYR A 368 -11.55 12.38 21.85
N ARG A 369 -11.28 12.64 23.13
CA ARG A 369 -11.89 13.79 23.85
C ARG A 369 -11.52 15.14 23.22
N GLY A 370 -10.28 15.29 22.74
CA GLY A 370 -9.83 16.49 22.05
C GLY A 370 -10.50 16.70 20.69
N MET A 371 -10.83 15.62 19.98
CA MET A 371 -11.62 15.68 18.74
C MET A 371 -13.05 16.14 19.01
N CYS A 372 -13.77 15.48 19.93
CA CYS A 372 -15.13 15.88 20.26
C CYS A 372 -15.20 17.33 20.73
N ARG A 373 -14.23 17.79 21.54
CA ARG A 373 -14.20 19.18 22.04
C ARG A 373 -13.88 20.22 20.96
N LYS A 374 -13.20 19.84 19.87
CA LYS A 374 -12.98 20.72 18.72
C LYS A 374 -14.23 20.82 17.87
N GLU A 375 -14.92 19.71 17.62
CA GLU A 375 -16.21 19.69 16.93
C GLU A 375 -17.22 20.59 17.68
N THR A 376 -17.31 20.49 19.01
CA THR A 376 -18.22 21.36 19.79
C THR A 376 -17.86 22.84 19.68
N LYS A 377 -16.58 23.18 19.53
CA LYS A 377 -16.14 24.58 19.39
C LYS A 377 -16.38 25.13 18.00
N GLU A 378 -16.13 24.32 16.96
CA GLU A 378 -16.44 24.68 15.58
C GLU A 378 -17.96 24.85 15.40
N GLU A 379 -18.78 23.98 16.02
CA GLU A 379 -20.24 24.12 16.08
C GLU A 379 -20.71 25.35 16.89
N GLU A 380 -20.05 25.68 18.00
CA GLU A 380 -20.33 26.90 18.79
C GLU A 380 -19.95 28.18 18.02
N GLU A 381 -18.84 28.18 17.28
CA GLU A 381 -18.39 29.31 16.47
C GLU A 381 -19.29 29.53 15.24
N GLU A 382 -19.71 28.46 14.55
CA GLU A 382 -20.70 28.54 13.45
C GLU A 382 -22.06 29.05 13.94
N MET A 383 -22.58 28.57 15.08
CA MET A 383 -23.85 29.08 15.64
C MET A 383 -23.78 30.55 16.06
N VAL A 384 -22.61 31.04 16.49
CA VAL A 384 -22.42 32.46 16.84
C VAL A 384 -22.33 33.33 15.61
N GLU A 385 -21.75 32.85 14.50
CA GLU A 385 -21.78 33.54 13.21
C GLU A 385 -23.19 33.60 12.61
N ASP A 386 -23.94 32.49 12.63
CA ASP A 386 -25.30 32.40 12.09
C ASP A 386 -26.28 33.35 12.85
N ASN A 387 -26.21 33.38 14.19
CA ASN A 387 -26.97 34.33 15.01
C ASN A 387 -26.56 35.81 14.77
N ARG A 388 -25.32 36.05 14.31
CA ARG A 388 -24.86 37.40 13.96
C ARG A 388 -25.42 37.85 12.62
N GLU A 389 -25.53 36.95 11.65
CA GLU A 389 -26.14 37.23 10.34
C GLU A 389 -27.66 37.44 10.48
N GLU A 390 -28.35 36.63 11.28
CA GLU A 390 -29.80 36.75 11.54
C GLU A 390 -30.16 38.09 12.24
N SER A 391 -29.31 38.55 13.17
CA SER A 391 -29.51 39.86 13.84
C SER A 391 -29.16 41.07 12.97
N THR A 392 -28.31 40.91 11.95
CA THR A 392 -28.10 41.96 10.92
C THR A 392 -29.24 42.07 9.93
N ASP A 393 -29.95 40.99 9.62
CA ASP A 393 -31.13 41.03 8.74
C ASP A 393 -32.37 41.61 9.46
N GLU A 394 -32.61 41.27 10.73
CA GLU A 394 -33.70 41.89 11.52
C GLU A 394 -33.50 43.40 11.74
N SER A 395 -32.24 43.87 11.82
CA SER A 395 -31.93 45.30 11.96
C SER A 395 -32.01 46.07 10.64
N ASN A 396 -31.97 45.38 9.49
CA ASN A 396 -32.21 45.98 8.18
C ASN A 396 -33.71 46.06 7.84
N GLU A 397 -34.52 45.06 8.22
CA GLU A 397 -35.98 45.11 8.05
C GLU A 397 -36.67 46.15 8.96
N GLY A 398 -36.08 46.47 10.12
CA GLY A 398 -36.58 47.53 11.02
C GLY A 398 -36.39 48.97 10.52
N SER A 399 -35.60 49.19 9.47
CA SER A 399 -35.24 50.53 8.97
C SER A 399 -36.03 50.96 7.71
N GLU A 400 -36.71 50.05 7.02
CA GLU A 400 -37.49 50.37 5.81
C GLU A 400 -38.97 50.74 6.06
N GLY A 401 -39.44 50.73 7.32
CA GLY A 401 -40.84 51.05 7.66
C GLY A 401 -41.16 52.53 7.93
N GLY A 402 -40.22 53.46 7.70
CA GLY A 402 -40.30 54.82 8.25
C GLY A 402 -39.97 55.95 7.26
N ASN A 403 -40.53 55.95 6.05
CA ASN A 403 -40.74 57.19 5.30
C ASN A 403 -41.73 57.00 4.15
N VAL A 404 -42.66 57.98 4.08
CA VAL A 404 -43.73 58.24 3.11
C VAL A 404 -45.09 57.60 3.40
#